data_AF-A0A5N6L288-F1
#
_entry.id   AF-A0A5N6L288-F1
#
_cell.length_a   1.000
_cell.length_b   1.000
_cell.length_c   1.000
_cell.angle_alpha   90.00
_cell.angle_beta   90.00
_cell.angle_gamma   90.00
#
_symmetry.space_group_name_H-M   'P 1'
#
loop_
_entity.id
_entity.type
_entity.pdbx_description
1 polymer ?
#
loop_
_entity_poly.entity_id
_entity_poly.type
_entity_poly.pdbx_seq_one_letter_code
_entity_poly.pdbx_strand_id
1 'polypeptide(L)'
;MRCPISEAKRESQRTGRTPHTFKWLLSADRATSSAALDRPPIVSLHLAPSTFPFQLCLKYGSNLGAMLRLSAHPLLRGTGRKSRLIIGGILCAIAIVALLRHNDAGSQPGRHENEALSQVFGGLSSTIPLQTHPEDVVTKNAHRFASPDDFLGDHLDRIRRLTPLSVAETKQTCKWTANELETTQFMWGPTSEWMKQDFDLNETEFRRHEWMNHLEKETIPWSTVRKHFKGRGIVTAAGHINSLKRLAVALRQLTRLGSTLPMEVAYWKDEISDDQKAWLEGLYPHMYWNDLSSPKNVFKTHSPKEKEYGHYHLKTAAVLNSRFAEILLLDSDNLPMVKPESLFETPTYQEYGTIFWPDMARTRAENPMWAITRTRCRMDEYEQESGQLLVDKRKFWYHLQMSAWMNEQPYYLSMLLGDKDMFRFAWHGLKTEFGRPTMWLTSIGLVYDGRYCGHTYAQRHPDNSVAFLHRGLYKLHHKASLKWFRERGGMFTHYKQSPYDMDMNHPVPTKWNFDILDDIKGGQAWSCMDLVGVAHKPVEELIPGGVEKLWEALDGYWIINDPDEE
;
A
#
# COMPACT_ATOMS: atom_id res chain seq x y z
N MET A 1 55.38 -29.13 18.84
CA MET A 1 56.72 -29.18 18.22
C MET A 1 56.68 -28.39 16.91
N ARG A 2 57.87 -28.04 16.41
CA ARG A 2 58.24 -27.27 15.22
C ARG A 2 57.49 -27.61 13.91
N CYS A 3 57.44 -26.61 13.03
CA CYS A 3 57.12 -26.66 11.60
C CYS A 3 58.17 -27.48 10.80
N PRO A 4 57.91 -27.82 9.52
CA PRO A 4 58.71 -27.18 8.47
C PRO A 4 57.92 -26.72 7.22
N ILE A 5 58.60 -25.89 6.43
CA ILE A 5 58.15 -25.23 5.18
C ILE A 5 58.68 -26.03 3.97
N SER A 6 57.99 -25.95 2.81
CA SER A 6 58.67 -26.03 1.50
C SER A 6 57.97 -25.15 0.45
N GLU A 7 58.77 -24.52 -0.42
CA GLU A 7 58.32 -23.65 -1.51
C GLU A 7 58.33 -24.38 -2.85
N ALA A 8 57.57 -23.87 -3.84
CA ALA A 8 57.62 -24.35 -5.22
C ALA A 8 57.71 -23.19 -6.22
N LYS A 9 58.63 -23.32 -7.19
CA LYS A 9 59.03 -22.27 -8.14
C LYS A 9 57.97 -21.97 -9.23
N ARG A 10 58.04 -20.78 -9.81
CA ARG A 10 57.63 -20.51 -11.21
C ARG A 10 58.83 -19.99 -12.00
N GLU A 11 58.89 -20.35 -13.28
CA GLU A 11 59.97 -20.01 -14.23
C GLU A 11 59.41 -20.00 -15.67
N SER A 12 60.19 -19.54 -16.65
CA SER A 12 59.80 -19.27 -18.07
C SER A 12 58.82 -18.08 -18.24
N GLN A 13 59.26 -16.87 -18.61
CA GLN A 13 59.93 -16.40 -19.84
C GLN A 13 59.07 -16.39 -21.13
N ARG A 14 58.87 -15.21 -21.70
CA ARG A 14 59.16 -14.95 -23.12
C ARG A 14 59.35 -13.46 -23.45
N THR A 15 60.44 -13.15 -24.12
CA THR A 15 60.67 -11.91 -24.90
C THR A 15 60.13 -12.10 -26.33
N GLY A 16 59.89 -11.11 -27.19
CA GLY A 16 59.96 -9.64 -27.03
C GLY A 16 60.81 -8.97 -28.14
N ARG A 17 60.26 -8.00 -28.91
CA ARG A 17 60.95 -6.88 -29.59
C ARG A 17 60.01 -6.00 -30.44
N THR A 18 60.47 -4.76 -30.68
CA THR A 18 59.91 -3.66 -31.49
C THR A 18 60.81 -3.47 -32.75
N PRO A 19 60.84 -2.36 -33.54
CA PRO A 19 60.01 -1.13 -33.58
C PRO A 19 59.59 -0.67 -35.00
N HIS A 20 58.95 0.50 -35.12
CA HIS A 20 59.28 1.56 -36.10
C HIS A 20 58.68 2.92 -35.63
N THR A 21 59.06 4.05 -36.26
CA THR A 21 58.90 5.42 -35.73
C THR A 21 58.61 6.48 -36.83
N PHE A 22 58.39 7.74 -36.40
CA PHE A 22 58.15 9.01 -37.17
C PHE A 22 56.68 9.31 -37.60
N LYS A 23 56.22 10.58 -37.70
CA LYS A 23 56.49 11.82 -36.90
C LYS A 23 55.58 13.00 -37.34
N TRP A 24 55.23 13.87 -36.37
CA TRP A 24 54.95 15.33 -36.50
C TRP A 24 53.66 15.91 -37.13
N LEU A 25 53.41 17.16 -36.69
CA LEU A 25 52.46 18.21 -37.12
C LEU A 25 50.99 18.02 -36.65
N LEU A 26 50.28 19.04 -36.15
CA LEU A 26 50.48 20.51 -36.21
C LEU A 26 50.59 21.22 -34.83
N SER A 27 50.88 22.53 -34.86
CA SER A 27 51.09 23.43 -33.71
C SER A 27 50.15 24.64 -33.74
N ALA A 28 49.77 25.16 -32.57
CA ALA A 28 49.28 26.53 -32.37
C ALA A 28 49.66 27.04 -30.97
N ASP A 29 49.83 28.36 -30.80
CA ASP A 29 50.48 28.96 -29.62
C ASP A 29 49.52 29.72 -28.68
N ARG A 30 50.12 30.20 -27.58
CA ARG A 30 49.69 31.18 -26.55
C ARG A 30 48.91 32.39 -27.13
N ALA A 31 48.21 33.28 -26.40
CA ALA A 31 48.28 33.78 -25.01
C ALA A 31 47.01 34.65 -24.72
N THR A 32 46.68 35.31 -23.58
CA THR A 32 47.06 35.32 -22.13
C THR A 32 46.06 36.24 -21.38
N SER A 33 45.73 35.93 -20.10
CA SER A 33 45.14 36.86 -19.07
C SER A 33 43.76 37.51 -19.37
N SER A 34 42.91 37.94 -18.43
CA SER A 34 42.75 37.85 -16.95
C SER A 34 41.21 37.94 -16.65
N ALA A 35 40.64 37.88 -15.45
CA ALA A 35 41.13 38.08 -14.07
C ALA A 35 40.31 37.27 -13.05
N ALA A 36 40.75 37.26 -11.79
CA ALA A 36 40.14 36.52 -10.67
C ALA A 36 39.35 37.43 -9.71
N LEU A 37 38.50 36.82 -8.88
CA LEU A 37 37.96 37.39 -7.65
C LEU A 37 38.00 36.36 -6.52
N ASP A 38 38.77 36.66 -5.48
CA ASP A 38 39.05 35.79 -4.32
C ASP A 38 38.05 35.97 -3.16
N ARG A 39 37.89 34.91 -2.34
CA ARG A 39 37.59 34.88 -0.87
C ARG A 39 37.03 33.50 -0.44
N PRO A 40 37.20 33.06 0.83
CA PRO A 40 38.47 32.67 1.46
C PRO A 40 38.39 31.24 2.10
N PRO A 41 39.50 30.63 2.55
CA PRO A 41 39.48 29.29 3.14
C PRO A 41 39.04 29.27 4.62
N ILE A 42 38.34 28.21 5.05
CA ILE A 42 38.06 27.93 6.47
C ILE A 42 38.40 26.47 6.82
N VAL A 43 39.45 26.36 7.63
CA VAL A 43 39.85 25.30 8.58
C VAL A 43 38.96 24.05 8.68
N SER A 44 39.54 22.87 8.42
CA SER A 44 39.00 21.59 8.87
C SER A 44 39.27 21.38 10.37
N LEU A 45 38.28 20.89 11.12
CA LEU A 45 38.46 20.34 12.47
C LEU A 45 38.09 18.85 12.46
N HIS A 46 38.95 17.99 12.99
CA HIS A 46 38.62 16.58 13.23
C HIS A 46 38.05 16.41 14.63
N LEU A 47 36.86 15.81 14.73
CA LEU A 47 36.33 15.19 15.94
C LEU A 47 35.77 13.80 15.57
N ALA A 48 36.00 12.81 16.42
CA ALA A 48 35.68 11.42 16.13
C ALA A 48 34.16 11.13 16.29
N PRO A 49 33.59 10.21 15.49
CA PRO A 49 32.18 9.84 15.63
C PRO A 49 31.96 8.97 16.86
N SER A 50 31.13 9.44 17.80
CA SER A 50 30.51 8.60 18.83
C SER A 50 29.18 8.03 18.33
N THR A 51 28.78 6.89 18.91
CA THR A 51 27.65 6.06 18.44
C THR A 51 26.29 6.61 18.85
N PHE A 52 25.38 6.86 17.90
CA PHE A 52 23.91 6.60 17.97
C PHE A 52 23.32 6.70 16.54
N PRO A 53 22.26 5.95 16.18
CA PRO A 53 21.79 5.85 14.80
C PRO A 53 20.74 6.92 14.46
N PHE A 54 20.89 7.57 13.31
CA PHE A 54 19.88 8.47 12.74
C PHE A 54 18.87 7.70 11.88
N GLN A 55 17.61 7.68 12.30
CA GLN A 55 16.48 7.53 11.39
C GLN A 55 16.08 8.92 10.88
N LEU A 56 16.04 9.13 9.56
CA LEU A 56 15.26 10.23 8.98
C LEU A 56 14.81 9.89 7.55
N CYS A 57 13.62 10.37 7.16
CA CYS A 57 12.98 10.04 5.90
C CYS A 57 13.53 10.83 4.71
N LEU A 58 13.65 10.17 3.54
CA LEU A 58 13.83 10.86 2.26
C LEU A 58 12.48 11.40 1.74
N LYS A 59 12.10 12.60 2.19
CA LYS A 59 11.20 13.51 1.46
C LYS A 59 11.45 14.97 1.88
N TYR A 60 11.08 15.91 1.00
CA TYR A 60 11.25 17.36 1.14
C TYR A 60 12.67 17.93 1.00
N GLY A 61 13.23 17.79 -0.20
CA GLY A 61 14.00 18.89 -0.78
C GLY A 61 13.07 20.04 -1.17
N SER A 62 13.51 21.29 -0.99
CA SER A 62 12.83 22.53 -1.43
C SER A 62 11.35 22.73 -1.06
N ASN A 63 11.06 23.49 0.01
CA ASN A 63 10.62 24.91 -0.14
C ASN A 63 10.20 25.54 1.21
N LEU A 64 11.17 25.91 2.04
CA LEU A 64 10.94 26.77 3.20
C LEU A 64 10.81 28.25 2.76
N GLY A 65 9.80 28.57 1.94
CA GLY A 65 9.69 29.86 1.24
C GLY A 65 8.28 30.36 0.91
N ALA A 66 7.22 29.66 1.34
CA ALA A 66 5.84 29.92 0.92
C ALA A 66 4.86 30.35 2.05
N MET A 67 5.34 30.61 3.27
CA MET A 67 4.49 30.95 4.43
C MET A 67 4.76 32.34 5.05
N LEU A 68 4.96 33.37 4.21
CA LEU A 68 4.99 34.77 4.67
C LEU A 68 4.71 35.82 3.57
N ARG A 69 3.70 35.60 2.71
CA ARG A 69 3.35 36.56 1.63
C ARG A 69 1.89 36.58 1.12
N LEU A 70 0.90 36.52 2.02
CA LEU A 70 -0.52 36.77 1.69
C LEU A 70 -1.18 37.73 2.69
N SER A 71 -0.81 39.01 2.65
CA SER A 71 -1.40 40.05 3.52
C SER A 71 -1.36 41.48 2.97
N ALA A 72 -1.41 41.67 1.63
CA ALA A 72 -1.65 42.99 1.04
C ALA A 72 -2.17 42.94 -0.41
N HIS A 73 -3.45 43.28 -0.63
CA HIS A 73 -3.89 44.29 -1.62
C HIS A 73 -5.38 44.66 -1.47
N PRO A 74 -5.87 45.79 -2.03
CA PRO A 74 -6.65 46.71 -1.20
C PRO A 74 -8.07 47.01 -1.70
N LEU A 75 -9.03 47.07 -0.76
CA LEU A 75 -10.35 47.66 -0.99
C LEU A 75 -10.74 48.63 0.15
N LEU A 76 -10.28 49.88 0.02
CA LEU A 76 -10.79 51.03 0.77
C LEU A 76 -11.30 52.12 -0.19
N ARG A 77 -12.50 51.90 -0.74
CA ARG A 77 -13.40 52.95 -1.27
C ARG A 77 -14.84 52.50 -0.99
N GLY A 78 -15.62 53.29 -0.25
CA GLY A 78 -17.02 52.96 0.06
C GLY A 78 -17.45 53.19 1.52
N THR A 79 -17.64 54.46 1.87
CA THR A 79 -18.58 55.00 2.88
C THR A 79 -19.52 54.03 3.64
N GLY A 80 -19.52 54.04 4.99
CA GLY A 80 -20.56 53.35 5.78
C GLY A 80 -20.44 53.45 7.31
N ARG A 81 -20.97 54.51 7.94
CA ARG A 81 -20.82 54.77 9.39
C ARG A 81 -21.91 54.09 10.26
N LYS A 82 -21.98 52.74 10.33
CA LYS A 82 -23.04 52.07 11.12
C LYS A 82 -22.79 50.66 11.73
N SER A 83 -21.54 50.27 12.03
CA SER A 83 -21.23 48.88 12.49
C SER A 83 -20.42 48.72 13.81
N ARG A 84 -20.12 49.80 14.54
CA ARG A 84 -19.19 49.77 15.71
C ARG A 84 -19.84 49.48 17.09
N LEU A 85 -21.02 48.84 17.13
CA LEU A 85 -21.78 48.67 18.38
C LEU A 85 -22.16 47.22 18.77
N ILE A 86 -21.87 46.22 17.94
CA ILE A 86 -22.26 44.81 18.21
C ILE A 86 -21.06 43.97 18.69
N ILE A 87 -19.85 44.22 18.17
CA ILE A 87 -18.64 43.42 18.48
C ILE A 87 -18.15 43.66 19.93
N GLY A 88 -18.48 44.79 20.55
CA GLY A 88 -18.09 45.11 21.92
C GLY A 88 -18.85 44.33 23.02
N GLY A 89 -20.05 43.81 22.73
CA GLY A 89 -20.87 43.13 23.74
C GLY A 89 -20.44 41.68 24.03
N ILE A 90 -20.07 40.94 22.98
CA ILE A 90 -19.86 39.48 23.05
C ILE A 90 -18.62 39.12 23.89
N LEU A 91 -17.55 39.94 23.82
CA LEU A 91 -16.33 39.71 24.60
C LEU A 91 -16.50 39.94 26.11
N CYS A 92 -17.52 40.69 26.54
CA CYS A 92 -17.77 40.94 27.97
C CYS A 92 -18.47 39.76 28.66
N ALA A 93 -19.36 39.05 27.95
CA ALA A 93 -20.10 37.92 28.50
C ALA A 93 -19.22 36.70 28.82
N ILE A 94 -18.22 36.43 27.97
CA ILE A 94 -17.33 35.26 28.11
C ILE A 94 -16.44 35.36 29.36
N ALA A 95 -16.01 36.58 29.72
CA ALA A 95 -15.17 36.82 30.91
C ALA A 95 -15.91 36.54 32.24
N ILE A 96 -17.22 36.80 32.29
CA ILE A 96 -18.02 36.66 33.52
C ILE A 96 -18.31 35.19 33.83
N VAL A 97 -18.57 34.35 32.82
CA VAL A 97 -18.84 32.91 33.02
C VAL A 97 -17.60 32.16 33.51
N ALA A 98 -16.39 32.59 33.12
CA ALA A 98 -15.14 32.00 33.58
C ALA A 98 -14.85 32.26 35.07
N LEU A 99 -15.29 33.40 35.61
CA LEU A 99 -15.06 33.79 37.01
C LEU A 99 -16.03 33.17 38.02
N LEU A 100 -17.12 32.55 37.56
CA LEU A 100 -18.18 31.95 38.40
C LEU A 100 -18.10 30.41 38.52
N ARG A 101 -16.98 29.80 38.11
CA ARG A 101 -16.74 28.35 38.26
C ARG A 101 -15.58 27.99 39.20
N HIS A 102 -15.05 28.97 39.94
CA HIS A 102 -13.92 28.78 40.84
C HIS A 102 -14.18 29.32 42.26
N ASN A 103 -15.33 28.95 42.83
CA ASN A 103 -15.61 28.91 44.27
C ASN A 103 -16.89 28.10 44.51
N ASP A 104 -16.76 26.86 44.98
CA ASP A 104 -17.07 26.49 46.37
C ASP A 104 -16.94 24.98 46.57
N ALA A 105 -16.47 24.58 47.75
CA ALA A 105 -16.25 23.18 48.10
C ALA A 105 -16.73 22.90 49.53
N GLY A 106 -17.49 21.81 49.70
CA GLY A 106 -17.73 21.17 50.99
C GLY A 106 -19.04 21.53 51.70
N SER A 107 -20.05 20.68 51.55
CA SER A 107 -20.87 20.17 52.67
C SER A 107 -21.78 19.03 52.21
N GLN A 108 -21.98 18.04 53.08
CA GLN A 108 -23.19 17.20 53.08
C GLN A 108 -24.12 17.75 54.16
N PRO A 109 -25.45 17.60 54.00
CA PRO A 109 -26.11 16.46 54.65
C PRO A 109 -27.30 15.92 53.83
N GLY A 110 -28.04 14.95 54.39
CA GLY A 110 -29.45 14.75 54.04
C GLY A 110 -29.85 13.32 53.71
N ARG A 111 -30.94 12.86 54.34
CA ARG A 111 -31.63 11.58 54.11
C ARG A 111 -33.13 11.87 54.08
N HIS A 112 -33.90 11.03 53.37
CA HIS A 112 -35.37 11.03 53.22
C HIS A 112 -35.96 11.86 52.07
N GLU A 113 -37.22 11.52 51.76
CA GLU A 113 -38.13 12.06 50.72
C GLU A 113 -37.70 11.75 49.26
N ASN A 114 -38.44 10.97 48.45
CA ASN A 114 -39.88 10.67 48.44
C ASN A 114 -40.22 9.24 47.96
N GLU A 115 -41.15 8.57 48.67
CA GLU A 115 -41.91 7.42 48.15
C GLU A 115 -43.26 7.92 47.57
N ALA A 116 -43.37 8.13 46.24
CA ALA A 116 -44.65 8.58 45.65
C ALA A 116 -44.84 8.33 44.12
N LEU A 117 -44.09 7.44 43.46
CA LEU A 117 -44.19 7.24 41.99
C LEU A 117 -44.23 5.76 41.54
N SER A 118 -45.02 4.94 42.23
CA SER A 118 -45.13 3.49 41.97
C SER A 118 -46.58 3.00 41.76
N GLN A 119 -47.48 3.83 41.19
CA GLN A 119 -48.89 3.45 40.98
C GLN A 119 -49.57 4.00 39.71
N VAL A 120 -48.81 4.20 38.63
CA VAL A 120 -49.33 4.35 37.25
C VAL A 120 -48.48 3.47 36.33
N PHE A 121 -49.04 2.97 35.22
CA PHE A 121 -48.42 2.05 34.25
C PHE A 121 -48.21 0.60 34.71
N GLY A 122 -49.29 -0.04 35.20
CA GLY A 122 -49.45 -1.48 34.96
C GLY A 122 -49.90 -1.74 33.53
N GLY A 123 -49.38 -2.77 32.86
CA GLY A 123 -49.96 -3.30 31.61
C GLY A 123 -49.25 -2.99 30.30
N LEU A 124 -47.95 -3.27 30.19
CA LEU A 124 -47.34 -3.64 28.90
C LEU A 124 -46.68 -5.02 29.03
N SER A 125 -46.85 -5.85 27.99
CA SER A 125 -46.33 -7.21 27.97
C SER A 125 -44.80 -7.18 27.93
N SER A 126 -44.17 -7.87 28.87
CA SER A 126 -42.74 -8.14 28.84
C SER A 126 -42.42 -9.18 27.77
N THR A 127 -42.40 -8.77 26.50
CA THR A 127 -41.59 -9.46 25.51
C THR A 127 -40.15 -9.34 25.97
N ILE A 128 -39.64 -10.39 26.62
CA ILE A 128 -38.23 -10.53 26.97
C ILE A 128 -37.44 -10.22 25.69
N PRO A 129 -36.54 -9.22 25.67
CA PRO A 129 -35.66 -9.02 24.53
C PRO A 129 -34.90 -10.32 24.34
N LEU A 130 -35.12 -10.99 23.20
CA LEU A 130 -34.45 -12.24 22.90
C LEU A 130 -32.95 -11.96 23.04
N GLN A 131 -32.25 -12.69 23.92
CA GLN A 131 -30.81 -12.55 24.09
C GLN A 131 -30.12 -13.15 22.86
N THR A 132 -30.20 -12.43 21.74
CA THR A 132 -29.42 -12.71 20.54
C THR A 132 -27.96 -12.66 20.97
N HIS A 133 -27.28 -13.80 20.91
CA HIS A 133 -25.84 -13.79 21.14
C HIS A 133 -25.19 -12.90 20.07
N PRO A 134 -24.05 -12.25 20.34
CA PRO A 134 -23.39 -11.38 19.34
C PRO A 134 -23.13 -12.09 17.99
N GLU A 135 -23.05 -13.43 18.02
CA GLU A 135 -22.84 -14.31 16.87
C GLU A 135 -24.12 -14.71 16.11
N ASP A 136 -25.31 -14.43 16.66
CA ASP A 136 -26.61 -14.58 15.98
C ASP A 136 -26.94 -13.34 15.13
N VAL A 137 -26.27 -12.22 15.40
CA VAL A 137 -26.49 -10.94 14.70
C VAL A 137 -25.81 -10.98 13.32
N VAL A 138 -24.58 -11.48 13.21
CA VAL A 138 -23.85 -11.54 11.93
C VAL A 138 -24.42 -12.64 11.02
N THR A 139 -24.74 -12.31 9.77
CA THR A 139 -25.17 -13.31 8.79
C THR A 139 -24.00 -14.23 8.42
N LYS A 140 -24.05 -15.49 8.88
CA LYS A 140 -23.04 -16.51 8.60
C LYS A 140 -22.97 -16.79 7.09
N ASN A 141 -21.75 -16.87 6.54
CA ASN A 141 -21.46 -17.06 5.11
C ASN A 141 -22.04 -15.97 4.18
N ALA A 142 -22.01 -14.69 4.57
CA ALA A 142 -22.54 -13.59 3.74
C ALA A 142 -21.90 -13.51 2.33
N HIS A 143 -20.69 -14.05 2.13
CA HIS A 143 -20.04 -14.19 0.81
C HIS A 143 -20.78 -15.11 -0.18
N ARG A 144 -21.76 -15.87 0.30
CA ARG A 144 -22.67 -16.73 -0.50
C ARG A 144 -23.99 -16.06 -0.88
N PHE A 145 -24.18 -14.77 -0.61
CA PHE A 145 -25.33 -14.02 -1.10
C PHE A 145 -25.44 -14.07 -2.63
N ALA A 146 -26.68 -14.03 -3.13
CA ALA A 146 -27.02 -14.28 -4.54
C ALA A 146 -27.07 -12.98 -5.36
N SER A 147 -27.29 -11.84 -4.71
CA SER A 147 -27.19 -10.50 -5.27
C SER A 147 -26.32 -9.63 -4.35
N PRO A 148 -25.61 -8.61 -4.87
CA PRO A 148 -25.01 -7.59 -4.00
C PRO A 148 -26.09 -6.86 -3.19
N ASP A 149 -27.31 -6.75 -3.72
CA ASP A 149 -28.42 -6.05 -3.08
C ASP A 149 -28.84 -6.69 -1.73
N ASP A 150 -28.52 -7.98 -1.54
CA ASP A 150 -28.75 -8.70 -0.27
C ASP A 150 -27.96 -8.07 0.90
N PHE A 151 -26.84 -7.38 0.62
CA PHE A 151 -26.02 -6.72 1.64
C PHE A 151 -26.66 -5.45 2.21
N LEU A 152 -27.45 -4.69 1.45
CA LEU A 152 -27.97 -3.38 1.88
C LEU A 152 -29.23 -3.45 2.76
N GLY A 153 -29.90 -4.61 2.82
CA GLY A 153 -31.12 -4.82 3.59
C GLY A 153 -30.85 -5.25 5.04
N ASP A 154 -31.54 -6.30 5.48
CA ASP A 154 -31.44 -6.87 6.85
C ASP A 154 -30.00 -7.19 7.27
N HIS A 155 -29.08 -7.46 6.33
CA HIS A 155 -27.66 -7.65 6.63
C HIS A 155 -26.97 -6.37 7.15
N LEU A 156 -27.10 -5.24 6.45
CA LEU A 156 -26.56 -3.95 6.92
C LEU A 156 -27.24 -3.52 8.23
N ASP A 157 -28.53 -3.83 8.35
CA ASP A 157 -29.34 -3.52 9.52
C ASP A 157 -28.98 -4.39 10.74
N ARG A 158 -28.49 -5.62 10.52
CA ARG A 158 -27.82 -6.45 11.54
C ARG A 158 -26.49 -5.84 11.95
N ILE A 159 -25.65 -5.42 11.00
CA ILE A 159 -24.35 -4.78 11.29
C ILE A 159 -24.53 -3.52 12.14
N ARG A 160 -25.57 -2.73 11.84
CA ARG A 160 -26.02 -1.57 12.64
C ARG A 160 -26.32 -1.94 14.08
N ARG A 161 -27.01 -3.07 14.31
CA ARG A 161 -27.40 -3.60 15.64
C ARG A 161 -26.28 -4.29 16.42
N LEU A 162 -25.09 -4.49 15.85
CA LEU A 162 -23.93 -4.99 16.63
C LEU A 162 -23.61 -4.05 17.80
N THR A 163 -23.07 -4.61 18.88
CA THR A 163 -22.55 -3.81 20.00
C THR A 163 -21.41 -2.90 19.51
N PRO A 164 -21.39 -1.60 19.88
CA PRO A 164 -20.21 -0.76 19.71
C PRO A 164 -18.97 -1.39 20.36
N LEU A 165 -17.79 -1.15 19.78
CA LEU A 165 -16.51 -1.60 20.34
C LEU A 165 -15.51 -0.45 20.31
N SER A 166 -14.95 -0.11 21.47
CA SER A 166 -13.85 0.85 21.58
C SER A 166 -12.53 0.26 21.08
N VAL A 167 -11.55 1.11 20.73
CA VAL A 167 -10.18 0.67 20.37
C VAL A 167 -9.57 -0.17 21.50
N ALA A 168 -9.82 0.24 22.76
CA ALA A 168 -9.42 -0.47 23.97
C ALA A 168 -10.03 -1.87 24.13
N GLU A 169 -11.15 -2.18 23.45
CA GLU A 169 -11.76 -3.52 23.40
C GLU A 169 -11.32 -4.31 22.17
N THR A 170 -11.22 -3.68 21.00
CA THR A 170 -10.82 -4.37 19.76
C THR A 170 -9.37 -4.83 19.81
N LYS A 171 -8.48 -4.09 20.49
CA LYS A 171 -7.06 -4.45 20.61
C LYS A 171 -6.81 -5.62 21.56
N GLN A 172 -7.78 -6.00 22.41
CA GLN A 172 -7.59 -7.05 23.42
C GLN A 172 -7.34 -8.45 22.86
N THR A 173 -7.78 -8.75 21.64
CA THR A 173 -7.58 -10.06 21.00
C THR A 173 -6.21 -10.23 20.35
N CYS A 174 -5.51 -9.13 20.05
CA CYS A 174 -4.13 -9.18 19.58
C CYS A 174 -3.16 -9.14 20.77
N LYS A 175 -2.30 -10.16 20.88
CA LYS A 175 -1.38 -10.38 22.00
C LYS A 175 0.08 -10.39 21.55
N TRP A 176 0.51 -9.32 20.89
CA TRP A 176 1.90 -9.11 20.51
C TRP A 176 2.80 -9.00 21.76
N THR A 177 3.91 -9.74 21.77
CA THR A 177 5.02 -9.51 22.70
C THR A 177 5.82 -8.27 22.31
N ALA A 178 6.63 -7.73 23.24
CA ALA A 178 7.50 -6.58 22.95
C ALA A 178 8.44 -6.85 21.76
N ASN A 179 9.03 -8.05 21.68
CA ASN A 179 9.89 -8.45 20.56
C ASN A 179 9.13 -8.46 19.23
N GLU A 180 7.87 -8.94 19.20
CA GLU A 180 7.07 -8.94 17.97
C GLU A 180 6.63 -7.53 17.56
N LEU A 181 6.37 -6.63 18.52
CA LEU A 181 6.05 -5.22 18.24
C LEU A 181 7.22 -4.44 17.59
N GLU A 182 8.45 -4.88 17.84
CA GLU A 182 9.70 -4.34 17.28
C GLU A 182 10.13 -5.04 15.98
N THR A 183 9.90 -6.34 15.84
CA THR A 183 10.42 -7.16 14.73
C THR A 183 9.41 -7.48 13.63
N THR A 184 8.10 -7.35 13.87
CA THR A 184 7.07 -7.53 12.84
C THR A 184 6.90 -6.25 12.03
N GLN A 185 6.82 -6.35 10.70
CA GLN A 185 6.54 -5.20 9.84
C GLN A 185 5.10 -4.70 10.11
N PHE A 186 4.98 -3.49 10.65
CA PHE A 186 3.71 -2.75 10.69
C PHE A 186 3.83 -1.55 9.75
N MET A 187 2.83 -1.32 8.90
CA MET A 187 2.89 -0.22 7.93
C MET A 187 2.90 1.17 8.59
N TRP A 188 2.26 1.29 9.76
CA TRP A 188 2.22 2.53 10.54
C TRP A 188 2.99 2.38 11.87
N GLY A 189 3.83 3.38 12.15
CA GLY A 189 4.69 3.42 13.34
C GLY A 189 4.03 4.04 14.58
N PRO A 190 4.70 3.98 15.74
CA PRO A 190 4.20 4.53 17.01
C PRO A 190 4.08 6.07 17.03
N THR A 191 4.54 6.76 15.98
CA THR A 191 4.44 8.21 15.81
C THR A 191 3.05 8.69 15.34
N SER A 192 2.21 7.79 14.81
CA SER A 192 0.84 8.07 14.35
C SER A 192 -0.02 8.61 15.49
N GLU A 193 -0.89 9.61 15.27
CA GLU A 193 -1.68 10.21 16.37
C GLU A 193 -2.56 9.18 17.11
N TRP A 194 -3.19 8.25 16.37
CA TRP A 194 -3.98 7.16 16.92
C TRP A 194 -3.18 6.08 17.69
N MET A 195 -1.83 6.12 17.64
CA MET A 195 -0.97 5.34 18.53
C MET A 195 -0.66 6.05 19.85
N LYS A 196 -0.74 7.39 19.89
CA LYS A 196 -0.45 8.19 21.10
C LYS A 196 -1.62 8.19 22.07
N GLN A 197 -2.85 8.16 21.52
CA GLN A 197 -4.09 8.07 22.27
C GLN A 197 -5.12 7.28 21.45
N ASP A 198 -5.72 6.25 22.07
CA ASP A 198 -6.88 5.54 21.52
C ASP A 198 -7.98 6.55 21.13
N PHE A 199 -8.48 6.48 19.90
CA PHE A 199 -9.63 7.27 19.48
C PHE A 199 -10.86 6.88 20.30
N ASP A 200 -11.63 7.88 20.74
CA ASP A 200 -12.80 7.65 21.57
C ASP A 200 -13.96 6.99 20.79
N LEU A 201 -14.89 6.39 21.53
CA LEU A 201 -15.99 5.63 20.96
C LEU A 201 -16.94 6.47 20.10
N ASN A 202 -17.06 7.79 20.36
CA ASN A 202 -17.91 8.66 19.57
C ASN A 202 -17.29 8.93 18.20
N GLU A 203 -15.97 9.14 18.12
CA GLU A 203 -15.26 9.28 16.84
C GLU A 203 -15.35 7.97 16.03
N THR A 204 -15.05 6.81 16.63
CA THR A 204 -15.08 5.54 15.88
C THR A 204 -16.49 5.15 15.43
N GLU A 205 -17.50 5.38 16.26
CA GLU A 205 -18.91 5.20 15.88
C GLU A 205 -19.41 6.28 14.91
N PHE A 206 -18.91 7.52 14.96
CA PHE A 206 -19.22 8.56 13.96
C PHE A 206 -18.74 8.12 12.57
N ARG A 207 -17.47 7.68 12.44
CA ARG A 207 -16.95 7.12 11.19
C ARG A 207 -17.71 5.88 10.72
N ARG A 208 -18.19 5.06 11.66
CA ARG A 208 -19.06 3.92 11.32
C ARG A 208 -20.40 4.38 10.73
N HIS A 209 -21.01 5.43 11.30
CA HIS A 209 -22.21 6.02 10.71
C HIS A 209 -21.93 6.68 9.35
N GLU A 210 -20.77 7.31 9.13
CA GLU A 210 -20.41 7.86 7.81
C GLU A 210 -20.40 6.77 6.73
N TRP A 211 -19.63 5.68 6.90
CA TRP A 211 -19.54 4.64 5.85
C TRP A 211 -20.86 3.88 5.64
N MET A 212 -21.67 3.70 6.70
CA MET A 212 -23.00 3.09 6.56
C MET A 212 -24.01 4.02 5.89
N ASN A 213 -23.98 5.33 6.14
CA ASN A 213 -24.82 6.29 5.42
C ASN A 213 -24.44 6.34 3.93
N HIS A 214 -23.15 6.30 3.60
CA HIS A 214 -22.66 6.22 2.22
C HIS A 214 -23.25 5.00 1.51
N LEU A 215 -23.15 3.81 2.12
CA LEU A 215 -23.71 2.58 1.57
C LEU A 215 -25.20 2.69 1.24
N GLU A 216 -26.02 3.25 2.15
CA GLU A 216 -27.48 3.31 1.98
C GLU A 216 -27.97 4.40 1.02
N LYS A 217 -27.21 5.49 0.84
CA LYS A 217 -27.74 6.75 0.25
C LYS A 217 -26.94 7.26 -0.94
N GLU A 218 -25.68 6.87 -1.07
CA GLU A 218 -24.74 7.42 -2.03
C GLU A 218 -24.15 6.36 -2.99
N THR A 219 -24.27 5.07 -2.67
CA THR A 219 -23.86 4.02 -3.60
C THR A 219 -24.80 3.88 -4.80
N ILE A 220 -24.21 3.47 -5.92
CA ILE A 220 -24.89 3.21 -7.18
C ILE A 220 -25.54 1.83 -7.09
N PRO A 221 -26.87 1.69 -7.21
CA PRO A 221 -27.52 0.38 -7.03
C PRO A 221 -27.15 -0.61 -8.13
N TRP A 222 -26.79 -1.84 -7.76
CA TRP A 222 -26.34 -2.90 -8.69
C TRP A 222 -27.30 -3.12 -9.85
N SER A 223 -28.61 -3.10 -9.57
CA SER A 223 -29.69 -3.21 -10.54
C SER A 223 -29.59 -2.24 -11.73
N THR A 224 -29.02 -1.05 -11.53
CA THR A 224 -28.84 -0.01 -12.57
C THR A 224 -27.67 -0.31 -13.50
N VAL A 225 -26.60 -0.92 -12.96
CA VAL A 225 -25.29 -1.08 -13.63
C VAL A 225 -24.98 -2.48 -14.12
N ARG A 226 -25.61 -3.52 -13.57
CA ARG A 226 -25.33 -4.95 -13.85
C ARG A 226 -25.19 -5.35 -15.33
N LYS A 227 -25.86 -4.63 -16.24
CA LYS A 227 -25.82 -4.83 -17.70
C LYS A 227 -24.52 -4.38 -18.37
N HIS A 228 -23.68 -3.58 -17.70
CA HIS A 228 -22.43 -3.06 -18.24
C HIS A 228 -21.23 -3.99 -18.02
N PHE A 229 -21.35 -4.93 -17.08
CA PHE A 229 -20.26 -5.81 -16.64
C PHE A 229 -20.46 -7.23 -17.18
N LYS A 230 -19.47 -7.78 -17.89
CA LYS A 230 -19.55 -9.14 -18.45
C LYS A 230 -18.20 -9.84 -18.54
N GLY A 231 -18.22 -11.15 -18.33
CA GLY A 231 -17.05 -12.02 -18.45
C GLY A 231 -15.92 -11.71 -17.46
N ARG A 232 -14.77 -12.32 -17.74
CA ARG A 232 -13.52 -12.19 -16.98
C ARG A 232 -12.55 -11.26 -17.70
N GLY A 233 -11.69 -10.59 -16.95
CA GLY A 233 -10.57 -9.84 -17.50
C GLY A 233 -9.59 -9.35 -16.45
N ILE A 234 -8.45 -8.87 -16.94
CA ILE A 234 -7.39 -8.26 -16.14
C ILE A 234 -7.61 -6.74 -16.13
N VAL A 235 -7.40 -6.09 -14.99
CA VAL A 235 -7.52 -4.64 -14.84
C VAL A 235 -6.19 -4.11 -14.30
N THR A 236 -5.63 -3.07 -14.91
CA THR A 236 -4.39 -2.44 -14.47
C THR A 236 -4.53 -0.92 -14.48
N ALA A 237 -4.19 -0.25 -13.37
CA ALA A 237 -4.03 1.20 -13.35
C ALA A 237 -2.59 1.56 -13.75
N ALA A 238 -2.41 2.19 -14.92
CA ALA A 238 -1.11 2.64 -15.41
C ALA A 238 -1.27 3.79 -16.41
N GLY A 239 -0.68 4.95 -16.10
CA GLY A 239 -0.60 6.10 -17.01
C GLY A 239 0.83 6.60 -17.22
N HIS A 240 1.67 6.61 -16.18
CA HIS A 240 3.07 7.04 -16.30
C HIS A 240 3.90 6.09 -17.18
N ILE A 241 4.80 6.64 -18.01
CA ILE A 241 5.62 5.88 -18.96
C ILE A 241 6.40 4.71 -18.31
N ASN A 242 7.03 4.91 -17.15
CA ASN A 242 7.74 3.82 -16.45
C ASN A 242 6.78 2.71 -15.99
N SER A 243 5.49 3.00 -15.73
CA SER A 243 4.47 1.98 -15.46
C SER A 243 4.05 1.26 -16.75
N LEU A 244 3.99 1.94 -17.90
CA LEU A 244 3.79 1.30 -19.20
C LEU A 244 4.97 0.37 -19.56
N LYS A 245 6.21 0.80 -19.30
CA LYS A 245 7.43 -0.02 -19.46
C LYS A 245 7.44 -1.25 -18.54
N ARG A 246 6.97 -1.13 -17.29
CA ARG A 246 6.76 -2.29 -16.38
C ARG A 246 5.64 -3.22 -16.87
N LEU A 247 4.52 -2.66 -17.35
CA LEU A 247 3.39 -3.40 -17.89
C LEU A 247 3.76 -4.21 -19.13
N ALA A 248 4.58 -3.67 -20.04
CA ALA A 248 5.07 -4.37 -21.22
C ALA A 248 5.75 -5.72 -20.89
N VAL A 249 6.48 -5.79 -19.77
CA VAL A 249 7.09 -7.04 -19.27
C VAL A 249 6.02 -8.05 -18.85
N ALA A 250 4.94 -7.61 -18.20
CA ALA A 250 3.81 -8.45 -17.84
C ALA A 250 2.99 -8.89 -19.06
N LEU A 251 2.79 -8.03 -20.06
CA LEU A 251 2.11 -8.35 -21.32
C LEU A 251 2.85 -9.46 -22.10
N ARG A 252 4.17 -9.31 -22.26
CA ARG A 252 5.02 -10.36 -22.89
C ARG A 252 4.88 -11.70 -22.18
N GLN A 253 4.75 -11.70 -20.85
CA GLN A 253 4.56 -12.91 -20.05
C GLN A 253 3.15 -13.49 -20.19
N LEU A 254 2.10 -12.66 -20.26
CA LEU A 254 0.73 -13.12 -20.56
C LEU A 254 0.66 -13.78 -21.94
N THR A 255 1.31 -13.19 -22.95
CA THR A 255 1.46 -13.78 -24.29
C THR A 255 2.24 -15.11 -24.24
N ARG A 256 3.37 -15.16 -23.51
CA ARG A 256 4.18 -16.38 -23.33
C ARG A 256 3.42 -17.50 -22.60
N LEU A 257 2.56 -17.16 -21.65
CA LEU A 257 1.68 -18.09 -20.94
C LEU A 257 0.46 -18.53 -21.77
N GLY A 258 0.26 -17.94 -22.96
CA GLY A 258 -0.91 -18.17 -23.79
C GLY A 258 -2.21 -17.76 -23.10
N SER A 259 -2.20 -16.70 -22.29
CA SER A 259 -3.43 -16.17 -21.69
C SER A 259 -4.33 -15.57 -22.78
N THR A 260 -5.63 -15.68 -22.52
CA THR A 260 -6.73 -15.27 -23.39
C THR A 260 -7.68 -14.30 -22.68
N LEU A 261 -7.40 -13.94 -21.42
CA LEU A 261 -8.16 -12.92 -20.69
C LEU A 261 -7.90 -11.55 -21.29
N PRO A 262 -8.92 -10.81 -21.72
CA PRO A 262 -8.72 -9.42 -22.11
C PRO A 262 -8.23 -8.59 -20.93
N MET A 263 -7.34 -7.64 -21.19
CA MET A 263 -6.88 -6.65 -20.22
C MET A 263 -7.57 -5.30 -20.49
N GLU A 264 -7.93 -4.57 -19.45
CA GLU A 264 -8.27 -3.15 -19.54
C GLU A 264 -7.26 -2.31 -18.75
N VAL A 265 -6.63 -1.34 -19.43
CA VAL A 265 -5.71 -0.39 -18.81
C VAL A 265 -6.46 0.90 -18.51
N ALA A 266 -6.48 1.26 -17.22
CA ALA A 266 -7.07 2.48 -16.70
C ALA A 266 -5.99 3.56 -16.53
N TYR A 267 -6.29 4.75 -17.02
CA TYR A 267 -5.37 5.90 -17.10
C TYR A 267 -6.15 7.22 -16.99
N TRP A 268 -5.48 8.36 -16.91
CA TRP A 268 -6.13 9.67 -16.81
C TRP A 268 -5.86 10.57 -18.02
N LYS A 269 -6.91 10.96 -18.75
CA LYS A 269 -6.89 11.93 -19.86
C LYS A 269 -5.85 11.65 -20.96
N ASP A 270 -4.72 12.34 -20.89
CA ASP A 270 -3.65 12.45 -21.86
C ASP A 270 -2.36 11.75 -21.40
N GLU A 271 -2.40 10.98 -20.29
CA GLU A 271 -1.27 10.19 -19.79
C GLU A 271 -0.73 9.14 -20.79
N ILE A 272 -1.57 8.63 -21.70
CA ILE A 272 -1.17 7.63 -22.70
C ILE A 272 -1.45 8.11 -24.14
N SER A 273 -0.40 8.21 -24.96
CA SER A 273 -0.50 8.50 -26.40
C SER A 273 -0.98 7.29 -27.20
N ASP A 274 -1.51 7.52 -28.41
CA ASP A 274 -1.98 6.40 -29.25
C ASP A 274 -0.82 5.50 -29.75
N ASP A 275 0.39 6.03 -29.91
CA ASP A 275 1.59 5.23 -30.18
C ASP A 275 1.93 4.26 -29.04
N GLN A 276 1.77 4.71 -27.78
CA GLN A 276 1.99 3.87 -26.60
C GLN A 276 0.91 2.78 -26.47
N LYS A 277 -0.34 3.06 -26.89
CA LYS A 277 -1.42 2.07 -26.96
C LYS A 277 -1.12 1.01 -28.01
N ALA A 278 -0.80 1.44 -29.24
CA ALA A 278 -0.45 0.54 -30.35
C ALA A 278 0.77 -0.33 -30.04
N TRP A 279 1.77 0.21 -29.33
CA TRP A 279 2.92 -0.54 -28.84
C TRP A 279 2.53 -1.66 -27.86
N LEU A 280 1.69 -1.36 -26.87
CA LEU A 280 1.23 -2.36 -25.89
C LEU A 280 0.27 -3.39 -26.52
N GLU A 281 -0.62 -2.97 -27.41
CA GLU A 281 -1.49 -3.85 -28.21
C GLU A 281 -0.67 -4.81 -29.09
N GLY A 282 0.48 -4.35 -29.60
CA GLY A 282 1.46 -5.19 -30.32
C GLY A 282 2.16 -6.23 -29.45
N LEU A 283 2.14 -6.10 -28.11
CA LEU A 283 2.63 -7.10 -27.16
C LEU A 283 1.52 -8.05 -26.69
N TYR A 284 0.28 -7.57 -26.57
CA TYR A 284 -0.90 -8.35 -26.18
C TYR A 284 -2.16 -7.83 -26.90
N PRO A 285 -2.74 -8.57 -27.87
CA PRO A 285 -3.77 -8.04 -28.78
C PRO A 285 -5.18 -7.94 -28.15
N HIS A 286 -5.37 -8.40 -26.92
CA HIS A 286 -6.66 -8.40 -26.24
C HIS A 286 -6.76 -7.28 -25.20
N MET A 287 -6.46 -6.06 -25.62
CA MET A 287 -6.45 -4.88 -24.76
C MET A 287 -7.66 -3.96 -24.96
N TYR A 288 -7.95 -3.19 -23.91
CA TYR A 288 -8.94 -2.14 -23.87
C TYR A 288 -8.41 -0.96 -23.04
N TRP A 289 -8.92 0.24 -23.31
CA TRP A 289 -8.48 1.49 -22.67
C TRP A 289 -9.64 2.16 -21.94
N ASN A 290 -9.36 2.69 -20.74
CA ASN A 290 -10.36 3.35 -19.89
C ASN A 290 -9.79 4.64 -19.28
N ASP A 291 -10.16 5.79 -19.85
CA ASP A 291 -9.90 7.10 -19.26
C ASP A 291 -10.78 7.29 -18.02
N LEU A 292 -10.18 7.25 -16.83
CA LEU A 292 -10.84 7.42 -15.55
C LEU A 292 -11.50 8.81 -15.39
N SER A 293 -11.06 9.82 -16.14
CA SER A 293 -11.69 11.15 -16.15
C SER A 293 -13.00 11.22 -16.92
N SER A 294 -13.35 10.16 -17.67
CA SER A 294 -14.49 10.14 -18.58
C SER A 294 -15.84 10.40 -17.89
N PRO A 295 -16.69 11.28 -18.46
CA PRO A 295 -18.04 11.48 -17.96
C PRO A 295 -18.91 10.22 -18.09
N LYS A 296 -18.51 9.23 -18.90
CA LYS A 296 -19.21 7.93 -19.06
C LYS A 296 -18.96 6.94 -17.93
N ASN A 297 -17.96 7.16 -17.08
CA ASN A 297 -17.62 6.26 -15.97
C ASN A 297 -18.75 6.20 -14.94
N VAL A 298 -19.01 5.00 -14.41
CA VAL A 298 -20.05 4.73 -13.41
C VAL A 298 -19.69 5.39 -12.09
N PHE A 299 -18.51 5.07 -11.55
CA PHE A 299 -17.95 5.70 -10.37
C PHE A 299 -17.11 6.92 -10.76
N LYS A 300 -17.26 8.02 -10.01
CA LYS A 300 -16.45 9.24 -10.18
C LYS A 300 -15.35 9.29 -9.13
N THR A 301 -14.15 9.61 -9.58
CA THR A 301 -12.94 9.67 -8.76
C THR A 301 -12.20 10.98 -9.03
N HIS A 302 -11.50 11.52 -8.04
CA HIS A 302 -10.76 12.78 -8.21
C HIS A 302 -9.53 12.60 -9.12
N SER A 303 -9.06 13.67 -9.76
CA SER A 303 -7.85 13.59 -10.58
C SER A 303 -6.61 13.31 -9.72
N PRO A 304 -5.53 12.75 -10.31
CA PRO A 304 -4.25 12.57 -9.60
C PRO A 304 -3.75 13.89 -8.96
N LYS A 305 -3.96 15.02 -9.66
CA LYS A 305 -3.55 16.37 -9.24
C LYS A 305 -4.37 16.95 -8.07
N GLU A 306 -5.51 16.36 -7.73
CA GLU A 306 -6.34 16.75 -6.58
C GLU A 306 -6.07 15.87 -5.34
N LYS A 307 -5.29 14.79 -5.48
CA LYS A 307 -5.04 13.78 -4.44
C LYS A 307 -3.57 13.38 -4.40
N GLU A 308 -2.71 14.25 -3.86
CA GLU A 308 -1.25 14.02 -3.74
C GLU A 308 -0.85 12.79 -2.91
N TYR A 309 -1.80 12.17 -2.19
CA TYR A 309 -1.61 11.01 -1.33
C TYR A 309 -1.49 9.66 -2.09
N GLY A 310 -0.62 9.61 -3.10
CA GLY A 310 -0.15 8.35 -3.70
C GLY A 310 -1.01 7.73 -4.82
N HIS A 311 -2.07 8.40 -5.25
CA HIS A 311 -2.95 7.98 -6.37
C HIS A 311 -3.65 6.60 -6.23
N TYR A 312 -3.70 6.03 -5.02
CA TYR A 312 -4.29 4.71 -4.76
C TYR A 312 -5.77 4.58 -5.21
N HIS A 313 -6.52 5.67 -5.11
CA HIS A 313 -7.93 5.77 -5.51
C HIS A 313 -8.17 5.38 -6.98
N LEU A 314 -7.20 5.61 -7.86
CA LEU A 314 -7.27 5.22 -9.28
C LEU A 314 -7.43 3.70 -9.47
N LYS A 315 -6.84 2.87 -8.61
CA LYS A 315 -6.99 1.40 -8.68
C LYS A 315 -8.41 0.98 -8.34
N THR A 316 -8.97 1.52 -7.25
CA THR A 316 -10.37 1.25 -6.88
C THR A 316 -11.36 1.75 -7.95
N ALA A 317 -11.08 2.91 -8.56
CA ALA A 317 -11.88 3.44 -9.66
C ALA A 317 -11.75 2.60 -10.94
N ALA A 318 -10.57 2.06 -11.25
CA ALA A 318 -10.34 1.12 -12.35
C ALA A 318 -11.12 -0.18 -12.16
N VAL A 319 -11.06 -0.78 -10.97
CA VAL A 319 -11.86 -1.97 -10.64
C VAL A 319 -13.34 -1.69 -10.83
N LEU A 320 -13.89 -0.61 -10.26
CA LEU A 320 -15.31 -0.27 -10.39
C LEU A 320 -15.75 0.01 -11.84
N ASN A 321 -15.00 0.85 -12.58
CA ASN A 321 -15.39 1.30 -13.91
C ASN A 321 -15.10 0.30 -15.04
N SER A 322 -14.32 -0.75 -14.78
CA SER A 322 -13.96 -1.72 -15.83
C SER A 322 -15.13 -2.54 -16.37
N ARG A 323 -15.04 -2.96 -17.64
CA ARG A 323 -16.11 -3.71 -18.34
C ARG A 323 -16.36 -5.14 -17.84
N PHE A 324 -15.50 -5.68 -16.98
CA PHE A 324 -15.55 -7.07 -16.55
C PHE A 324 -16.47 -7.25 -15.33
N ALA A 325 -17.08 -8.43 -15.22
CA ALA A 325 -17.85 -8.83 -14.05
C ALA A 325 -16.96 -9.50 -13.01
N GLU A 326 -16.09 -10.39 -13.49
CA GLU A 326 -15.07 -11.10 -12.71
C GLU A 326 -13.70 -10.48 -13.06
N ILE A 327 -12.99 -9.95 -12.07
CA ILE A 327 -11.78 -9.13 -12.28
C ILE A 327 -10.58 -9.79 -11.60
N LEU A 328 -9.46 -9.83 -12.32
CA LEU A 328 -8.12 -9.84 -11.72
C LEU A 328 -7.56 -8.42 -11.79
N LEU A 329 -7.44 -7.73 -10.65
CA LEU A 329 -6.62 -6.52 -10.57
C LEU A 329 -5.15 -6.96 -10.62
N LEU A 330 -4.33 -6.29 -11.40
CA LEU A 330 -2.90 -6.59 -11.55
C LEU A 330 -2.10 -5.30 -11.70
N ASP A 331 -1.15 -5.06 -10.81
CA ASP A 331 -0.25 -3.91 -10.90
C ASP A 331 0.75 -4.07 -12.05
N SER A 332 1.14 -2.93 -12.66
CA SER A 332 2.11 -2.91 -13.76
C SER A 332 3.46 -3.55 -13.42
N ASP A 333 3.86 -3.54 -12.14
CA ASP A 333 5.08 -4.17 -11.65
C ASP A 333 4.86 -5.57 -11.04
N ASN A 334 3.74 -6.22 -11.37
CA ASN A 334 3.50 -7.61 -11.05
C ASN A 334 3.81 -8.54 -12.25
N LEU A 335 4.13 -9.81 -12.02
CA LEU A 335 4.43 -10.78 -13.08
C LEU A 335 3.67 -12.09 -12.84
N PRO A 336 2.67 -12.44 -13.68
CA PRO A 336 2.02 -13.74 -13.61
C PRO A 336 3.01 -14.87 -13.91
N MET A 337 3.04 -15.89 -13.06
CA MET A 337 3.85 -17.11 -13.24
C MET A 337 3.02 -18.30 -13.71
N VAL A 338 1.69 -18.25 -13.53
CA VAL A 338 0.70 -19.18 -14.06
C VAL A 338 -0.24 -18.47 -15.03
N LYS A 339 -0.87 -19.21 -15.95
CA LYS A 339 -1.91 -18.68 -16.85
C LYS A 339 -3.10 -18.18 -16.00
N PRO A 340 -3.41 -16.88 -15.92
CA PRO A 340 -4.28 -16.34 -14.86
C PRO A 340 -5.72 -16.86 -14.86
N GLU A 341 -6.20 -17.40 -15.98
CA GLU A 341 -7.46 -18.14 -16.04
C GLU A 341 -7.60 -19.24 -14.97
N SER A 342 -6.49 -19.88 -14.53
CA SER A 342 -6.54 -20.93 -13.51
C SER A 342 -7.10 -20.44 -12.18
N LEU A 343 -6.82 -19.20 -11.80
CA LEU A 343 -7.24 -18.61 -10.52
C LEU A 343 -8.77 -18.56 -10.39
N PHE A 344 -9.47 -18.27 -11.49
CA PHE A 344 -10.93 -18.23 -11.55
C PHE A 344 -11.58 -19.63 -11.48
N GLU A 345 -10.80 -20.69 -11.71
CA GLU A 345 -11.26 -22.08 -11.58
C GLU A 345 -10.77 -22.76 -10.28
N THR A 346 -10.12 -22.02 -9.38
CA THR A 346 -9.79 -22.56 -8.06
C THR A 346 -11.05 -22.73 -7.20
N PRO A 347 -11.14 -23.78 -6.37
CA PRO A 347 -12.22 -23.91 -5.40
C PRO A 347 -12.37 -22.68 -4.49
N THR A 348 -11.25 -22.03 -4.15
CA THR A 348 -11.20 -20.77 -3.39
C THR A 348 -11.98 -19.65 -4.09
N TYR A 349 -11.77 -19.42 -5.39
CA TYR A 349 -12.53 -18.39 -6.11
C TYR A 349 -13.99 -18.79 -6.33
N GLN A 350 -14.26 -20.07 -6.63
CA GLN A 350 -15.63 -20.55 -6.86
C GLN A 350 -16.51 -20.42 -5.60
N GLU A 351 -15.97 -20.71 -4.42
CA GLU A 351 -16.59 -20.46 -3.11
C GLU A 351 -16.76 -18.96 -2.84
N TYR A 352 -15.64 -18.24 -2.65
CA TYR A 352 -15.66 -16.89 -2.07
C TYR A 352 -15.91 -15.77 -3.09
N GLY A 353 -15.87 -16.04 -4.40
CA GLY A 353 -15.90 -15.01 -5.46
C GLY A 353 -14.77 -13.97 -5.36
N THR A 354 -13.74 -14.27 -4.56
CA THR A 354 -12.59 -13.41 -4.25
C THR A 354 -11.34 -14.26 -4.07
N ILE A 355 -10.18 -13.70 -4.38
CA ILE A 355 -8.91 -14.13 -3.79
C ILE A 355 -8.14 -12.85 -3.42
N PHE A 356 -7.92 -12.64 -2.13
CA PHE A 356 -7.05 -11.61 -1.58
C PHE A 356 -5.77 -12.26 -1.08
N TRP A 357 -4.64 -11.68 -1.45
CA TRP A 357 -3.32 -12.16 -1.03
C TRP A 357 -2.86 -11.47 0.25
N PRO A 358 -2.05 -12.11 1.09
CA PRO A 358 -1.40 -11.46 2.21
C PRO A 358 -0.16 -10.67 1.76
N ASP A 359 0.05 -9.48 2.32
CA ASP A 359 1.31 -8.71 2.27
C ASP A 359 2.27 -9.20 3.40
N MET A 360 3.47 -8.65 3.48
CA MET A 360 4.40 -8.84 4.59
C MET A 360 3.94 -8.16 5.87
N ALA A 361 3.18 -7.06 5.75
CA ALA A 361 2.84 -6.19 6.87
C ALA A 361 1.64 -6.68 7.70
N ARG A 362 1.60 -6.26 8.96
CA ARG A 362 0.47 -6.41 9.89
C ARG A 362 -0.13 -5.05 10.23
N THR A 363 -1.43 -5.04 10.50
CA THR A 363 -2.09 -3.87 11.10
C THR A 363 -1.93 -3.90 12.62
N ARG A 364 -1.53 -2.77 13.21
CA ARG A 364 -1.42 -2.62 14.68
C ARG A 364 -2.76 -2.83 15.37
N ALA A 365 -2.73 -3.31 16.62
CA ALA A 365 -3.94 -3.61 17.39
C ALA A 365 -4.72 -2.33 17.77
N GLU A 366 -3.98 -1.24 17.92
CA GLU A 366 -4.43 0.12 18.21
C GLU A 366 -5.08 0.82 17.00
N ASN A 367 -5.00 0.24 15.80
CA ASN A 367 -5.53 0.90 14.60
C ASN A 367 -7.06 1.07 14.71
N PRO A 368 -7.58 2.31 14.62
CA PRO A 368 -9.01 2.56 14.86
C PRO A 368 -9.93 1.91 13.82
N MET A 369 -9.42 1.43 12.67
CA MET A 369 -10.22 0.68 11.70
C MET A 369 -10.79 -0.63 12.26
N TRP A 370 -10.15 -1.23 13.26
CA TRP A 370 -10.74 -2.33 14.03
C TRP A 370 -12.05 -1.89 14.71
N ALA A 371 -12.05 -0.76 15.42
CA ALA A 371 -13.24 -0.21 16.07
C ALA A 371 -14.29 0.30 15.06
N ILE A 372 -13.88 1.08 14.05
CA ILE A 372 -14.75 1.68 13.01
C ILE A 372 -15.49 0.61 12.19
N THR A 373 -14.89 -0.57 11.99
CA THR A 373 -15.57 -1.71 11.35
C THR A 373 -16.26 -2.65 12.33
N ARG A 374 -16.17 -2.43 13.66
CA ARG A 374 -16.59 -3.36 14.73
C ARG A 374 -15.98 -4.76 14.54
N THR A 375 -14.67 -4.81 14.39
CA THR A 375 -13.89 -6.03 14.13
C THR A 375 -12.80 -6.12 15.20
N ARG A 376 -12.80 -7.18 16.00
CA ARG A 376 -11.70 -7.42 16.95
C ARG A 376 -10.41 -7.72 16.18
N CYS A 377 -9.27 -7.24 16.68
CA CYS A 377 -7.96 -7.40 16.02
C CYS A 377 -7.60 -8.88 15.85
N ARG A 378 -6.97 -9.23 14.74
CA ARG A 378 -6.66 -10.61 14.33
C ARG A 378 -5.15 -10.86 14.30
N MET A 379 -4.69 -11.89 15.01
CA MET A 379 -3.30 -12.37 14.98
C MET A 379 -3.03 -13.27 13.76
N ASP A 380 -4.06 -13.89 13.20
CA ASP A 380 -4.01 -14.83 12.07
C ASP A 380 -4.19 -14.15 10.69
N GLU A 381 -4.15 -12.82 10.64
CA GLU A 381 -4.39 -12.03 9.43
C GLU A 381 -3.22 -11.09 9.14
N TYR A 382 -2.68 -11.16 7.91
CA TYR A 382 -1.79 -10.14 7.36
C TYR A 382 -2.60 -9.02 6.72
N GLU A 383 -1.97 -7.86 6.50
CA GLU A 383 -2.52 -6.86 5.60
C GLU A 383 -2.71 -7.45 4.20
N GLN A 384 -3.66 -6.93 3.44
CA GLN A 384 -3.90 -7.42 2.08
C GLN A 384 -2.80 -6.92 1.14
N GLU A 385 -2.44 -7.69 0.13
CA GLU A 385 -1.72 -7.21 -1.05
C GLU A 385 -2.74 -6.90 -2.16
N SER A 386 -2.68 -5.70 -2.73
CA SER A 386 -3.54 -5.26 -3.85
C SER A 386 -2.80 -5.18 -5.18
N GLY A 387 -1.48 -5.40 -5.21
CA GLY A 387 -0.73 -5.64 -6.45
C GLY A 387 -1.27 -6.81 -7.27
N GLN A 388 -2.01 -7.72 -6.63
CA GLN A 388 -3.01 -8.57 -7.29
C GLN A 388 -4.19 -8.93 -6.37
N LEU A 389 -5.41 -8.91 -6.90
CA LEU A 389 -6.60 -9.51 -6.25
C LEU A 389 -7.59 -10.03 -7.29
N LEU A 390 -8.38 -11.05 -6.92
CA LEU A 390 -9.58 -11.44 -7.67
C LEU A 390 -10.85 -10.96 -6.95
N VAL A 391 -11.85 -10.52 -7.71
CA VAL A 391 -13.18 -10.14 -7.19
C VAL A 391 -14.30 -10.31 -8.24
N ASP A 392 -15.47 -10.75 -7.80
CA ASP A 392 -16.71 -10.75 -8.59
C ASP A 392 -17.63 -9.56 -8.22
N LYS A 393 -17.84 -8.63 -9.16
CA LYS A 393 -18.81 -7.52 -9.00
C LYS A 393 -20.23 -8.01 -8.79
N ARG A 394 -20.61 -9.17 -9.34
CA ARG A 394 -21.96 -9.75 -9.22
C ARG A 394 -22.27 -10.21 -7.79
N LYS A 395 -21.26 -10.29 -6.91
CA LYS A 395 -21.40 -10.52 -5.47
C LYS A 395 -21.09 -9.26 -4.65
N PHE A 396 -19.99 -8.56 -4.94
CA PHE A 396 -19.37 -7.60 -4.00
C PHE A 396 -19.38 -6.13 -4.46
N TRP A 397 -20.39 -5.74 -5.26
CA TRP A 397 -20.51 -4.38 -5.81
C TRP A 397 -20.48 -3.26 -4.75
N TYR A 398 -21.08 -3.47 -3.57
CA TYR A 398 -21.12 -2.46 -2.51
C TYR A 398 -19.82 -2.40 -1.69
N HIS A 399 -19.14 -3.53 -1.48
CA HIS A 399 -17.81 -3.58 -0.87
C HIS A 399 -16.78 -2.82 -1.71
N LEU A 400 -16.83 -2.99 -3.03
CA LEU A 400 -15.97 -2.26 -3.96
C LEU A 400 -16.22 -0.75 -3.94
N GLN A 401 -17.48 -0.32 -3.81
CA GLN A 401 -17.81 1.10 -3.65
C GLN A 401 -17.37 1.66 -2.30
N MET A 402 -17.56 0.92 -1.19
CA MET A 402 -17.02 1.29 0.12
C MET A 402 -15.49 1.41 0.10
N SER A 403 -14.80 0.48 -0.57
CA SER A 403 -13.34 0.51 -0.76
C SER A 403 -12.88 1.77 -1.51
N ALA A 404 -13.59 2.14 -2.58
CA ALA A 404 -13.29 3.33 -3.37
C ALA A 404 -13.62 4.64 -2.63
N TRP A 405 -14.76 4.69 -1.94
CA TRP A 405 -15.13 5.84 -1.11
C TRP A 405 -14.14 6.06 0.03
N MET A 406 -13.65 5.01 0.70
CA MET A 406 -12.61 5.13 1.72
C MET A 406 -11.30 5.70 1.14
N ASN A 407 -10.92 5.30 -0.08
CA ASN A 407 -9.73 5.82 -0.77
C ASN A 407 -9.83 7.32 -1.09
N GLU A 408 -11.04 7.84 -1.26
CA GLU A 408 -11.26 9.26 -1.51
C GLU A 408 -11.17 10.12 -0.23
N GLN A 409 -11.21 9.52 0.98
CA GLN A 409 -11.13 10.27 2.24
C GLN A 409 -9.70 10.34 2.80
N PRO A 410 -9.13 11.55 3.02
CA PRO A 410 -7.84 11.71 3.71
C PRO A 410 -7.78 11.09 5.11
N TYR A 411 -8.95 10.91 5.75
CA TYR A 411 -9.06 10.30 7.07
C TYR A 411 -8.52 8.87 7.09
N TYR A 412 -9.01 7.97 6.23
CA TYR A 412 -8.57 6.57 6.21
C TYR A 412 -7.14 6.43 5.69
N LEU A 413 -6.67 7.35 4.83
CA LEU A 413 -5.29 7.44 4.37
C LEU A 413 -4.27 7.80 5.48
N SER A 414 -4.73 8.23 6.66
CA SER A 414 -3.89 8.45 7.85
C SER A 414 -3.67 7.20 8.73
N MET A 415 -4.29 6.07 8.36
CA MET A 415 -4.33 4.84 9.15
C MET A 415 -4.27 3.55 8.31
N LEU A 416 -4.51 3.63 6.99
CA LEU A 416 -4.39 2.55 6.01
C LEU A 416 -3.58 3.02 4.79
N LEU A 417 -2.84 2.11 4.15
CA LEU A 417 -2.07 2.43 2.93
C LEU A 417 -2.94 2.31 1.67
N GLY A 418 -3.92 3.21 1.52
CA GLY A 418 -4.74 3.30 0.31
C GLY A 418 -5.55 2.04 -0.01
N ASP A 419 -5.63 1.69 -1.28
CA ASP A 419 -6.47 0.62 -1.83
C ASP A 419 -6.21 -0.73 -1.18
N LYS A 420 -4.92 -1.01 -0.94
CA LYS A 420 -4.36 -2.20 -0.28
C LYS A 420 -5.27 -2.78 0.80
N ASP A 421 -5.42 -2.06 1.91
CA ASP A 421 -6.22 -2.50 3.06
C ASP A 421 -7.65 -1.99 3.06
N MET A 422 -8.00 -1.03 2.18
CA MET A 422 -9.37 -0.55 2.08
C MET A 422 -10.29 -1.57 1.41
N PHE A 423 -9.77 -2.46 0.55
CA PHE A 423 -10.49 -3.68 0.18
C PHE A 423 -10.75 -4.55 1.42
N ARG A 424 -9.71 -5.00 2.13
CA ARG A 424 -9.81 -5.86 3.32
C ARG A 424 -10.77 -5.30 4.39
N PHE A 425 -10.67 -4.01 4.73
CA PHE A 425 -11.54 -3.40 5.72
C PHE A 425 -12.98 -3.15 5.25
N ALA A 426 -13.26 -3.08 3.94
CA ALA A 426 -14.63 -3.07 3.45
C ALA A 426 -15.32 -4.43 3.70
N TRP A 427 -14.60 -5.54 3.50
CA TRP A 427 -15.08 -6.89 3.86
C TRP A 427 -15.26 -7.06 5.37
N HIS A 428 -14.36 -6.49 6.19
CA HIS A 428 -14.53 -6.49 7.66
C HIS A 428 -15.73 -5.66 8.14
N GLY A 429 -15.98 -4.50 7.54
CA GLY A 429 -17.15 -3.67 7.82
C GLY A 429 -18.45 -4.40 7.48
N LEU A 430 -18.50 -4.99 6.28
CA LEU A 430 -19.62 -5.79 5.77
C LEU A 430 -19.60 -7.27 6.22
N LYS A 431 -18.84 -7.62 7.28
CA LYS A 431 -18.80 -8.96 7.90
C LYS A 431 -18.76 -10.13 6.90
N THR A 432 -17.99 -9.96 5.83
CA THR A 432 -17.94 -10.86 4.68
C THR A 432 -16.60 -11.61 4.68
N GLU A 433 -16.62 -12.93 4.51
CA GLU A 433 -15.40 -13.72 4.33
C GLU A 433 -14.84 -13.53 2.90
N PHE A 434 -13.52 -13.66 2.75
CA PHE A 434 -12.85 -13.56 1.46
C PHE A 434 -11.91 -14.75 1.26
N GLY A 435 -11.77 -15.18 0.01
CA GLY A 435 -10.84 -16.23 -0.35
C GLY A 435 -9.40 -15.75 -0.21
N ARG A 436 -8.49 -16.65 0.18
CA ARG A 436 -7.04 -16.39 0.24
C ARG A 436 -6.24 -17.66 -0.06
N PRO A 437 -4.97 -17.55 -0.49
CA PRO A 437 -4.06 -18.69 -0.51
C PRO A 437 -3.84 -19.26 0.91
N THR A 438 -3.51 -20.54 0.98
CA THR A 438 -3.12 -21.23 2.22
C THR A 438 -1.75 -20.81 2.73
N MET A 439 -0.78 -20.63 1.83
CA MET A 439 0.58 -20.19 2.15
C MET A 439 0.75 -18.67 2.02
N TRP A 440 1.55 -18.11 2.93
CA TRP A 440 2.06 -16.75 2.89
C TRP A 440 3.00 -16.55 1.70
N LEU A 441 3.28 -15.28 1.40
CA LEU A 441 4.24 -14.93 0.36
C LEU A 441 5.64 -15.46 0.69
N THR A 442 6.46 -15.58 -0.34
CA THR A 442 7.87 -15.94 -0.21
C THR A 442 8.72 -14.79 -0.72
N SER A 443 9.71 -14.36 0.05
CA SER A 443 10.63 -13.29 -0.36
C SER A 443 11.57 -13.85 -1.43
N ILE A 444 11.72 -13.16 -2.56
CA ILE A 444 12.75 -13.42 -3.58
C ILE A 444 13.64 -12.19 -3.73
N GLY A 445 14.93 -12.46 -3.94
CA GLY A 445 15.92 -11.48 -4.37
C GLY A 445 17.29 -12.15 -4.50
N LEU A 446 18.30 -11.58 -3.84
CA LEU A 446 19.70 -11.99 -4.00
C LEU A 446 20.46 -12.03 -2.67
N VAL A 447 21.67 -12.60 -2.72
CA VAL A 447 22.64 -12.56 -1.63
C VAL A 447 23.89 -11.80 -2.11
N TYR A 448 24.29 -10.78 -1.36
CA TYR A 448 25.51 -10.01 -1.61
C TYR A 448 26.22 -9.74 -0.28
N ASP A 449 27.56 -9.89 -0.26
CA ASP A 449 28.39 -9.80 0.95
C ASP A 449 27.84 -10.61 2.15
N GLY A 450 27.32 -11.82 1.88
CA GLY A 450 26.68 -12.68 2.88
C GLY A 450 25.32 -12.19 3.41
N ARG A 451 24.83 -11.04 2.96
CA ARG A 451 23.52 -10.47 3.32
C ARG A 451 22.47 -10.83 2.28
N TYR A 452 21.28 -11.19 2.73
CA TYR A 452 20.13 -11.40 1.85
C TYR A 452 19.37 -10.08 1.63
N CYS A 453 19.10 -9.76 0.37
CA CYS A 453 18.25 -8.65 -0.05
C CYS A 453 17.03 -9.18 -0.77
N GLY A 454 15.88 -9.26 -0.09
CA GLY A 454 14.59 -9.54 -0.71
C GLY A 454 13.98 -8.27 -1.30
N HIS A 455 13.46 -8.34 -2.53
CA HIS A 455 12.88 -7.19 -3.22
C HIS A 455 11.61 -7.49 -4.02
N THR A 456 11.25 -8.76 -4.14
CA THR A 456 10.08 -9.25 -4.88
C THR A 456 9.31 -10.24 -4.00
N TYR A 457 7.98 -10.17 -4.02
CA TYR A 457 7.10 -11.09 -3.30
C TYR A 457 6.61 -12.17 -4.26
N ALA A 458 7.03 -13.42 -4.03
CA ALA A 458 6.45 -14.59 -4.69
C ALA A 458 5.15 -14.96 -4.00
N GLN A 459 4.04 -14.51 -4.60
CA GLN A 459 2.69 -14.66 -4.10
C GLN A 459 2.09 -15.99 -4.59
N ARG A 460 1.41 -16.70 -3.69
CA ARG A 460 1.05 -18.11 -3.85
C ARG A 460 -0.27 -18.33 -4.59
N HIS A 461 -0.32 -19.31 -5.47
CA HIS A 461 -1.58 -19.85 -5.99
C HIS A 461 -2.29 -20.65 -4.87
N PRO A 462 -3.63 -20.81 -4.90
CA PRO A 462 -4.32 -21.66 -3.92
C PRO A 462 -3.94 -23.15 -3.91
N ASP A 463 -3.16 -23.64 -4.89
CA ASP A 463 -2.53 -24.97 -4.88
C ASP A 463 -1.07 -24.97 -4.34
N ASN A 464 -0.64 -23.86 -3.75
CA ASN A 464 0.70 -23.59 -3.20
C ASN A 464 1.84 -23.35 -4.21
N SER A 465 1.59 -23.45 -5.52
CA SER A 465 2.54 -22.97 -6.54
C SER A 465 2.76 -21.45 -6.47
N VAL A 466 3.76 -20.91 -7.18
CA VAL A 466 3.93 -19.45 -7.31
C VAL A 466 2.99 -18.93 -8.39
N ALA A 467 2.01 -18.11 -8.02
CA ALA A 467 1.08 -17.49 -8.96
C ALA A 467 1.65 -16.19 -9.57
N PHE A 468 2.35 -15.40 -8.76
CA PHE A 468 2.78 -14.05 -9.13
C PHE A 468 4.14 -13.67 -8.50
N LEU A 469 4.89 -12.80 -9.17
CA LEU A 469 6.08 -12.12 -8.64
C LEU A 469 5.85 -10.59 -8.62
N HIS A 470 5.41 -10.06 -7.47
CA HIS A 470 5.16 -8.63 -7.29
C HIS A 470 6.45 -7.90 -6.90
N ARG A 471 6.87 -6.91 -7.70
CA ARG A 471 8.24 -6.35 -7.70
C ARG A 471 8.40 -5.14 -6.75
N GLY A 472 7.82 -5.26 -5.55
CA GLY A 472 7.58 -4.17 -4.60
C GLY A 472 8.76 -3.24 -4.30
N LEU A 473 9.96 -3.77 -4.02
CA LEU A 473 11.17 -2.97 -3.79
C LEU A 473 12.13 -2.97 -5.00
N TYR A 474 12.02 -3.94 -5.91
CA TYR A 474 12.82 -3.96 -7.14
C TYR A 474 12.64 -2.68 -7.96
N LYS A 475 11.41 -2.12 -8.01
CA LYS A 475 11.13 -0.84 -8.67
C LYS A 475 11.80 0.40 -8.05
N LEU A 476 12.48 0.25 -6.91
CA LEU A 476 13.25 1.29 -6.23
C LEU A 476 14.77 1.14 -6.42
N HIS A 477 15.23 0.12 -7.17
CA HIS A 477 16.66 -0.11 -7.39
C HIS A 477 17.19 0.76 -8.54
N HIS A 478 18.26 1.51 -8.27
CA HIS A 478 18.91 2.37 -9.25
C HIS A 478 19.45 1.55 -10.45
N LYS A 479 19.40 2.15 -11.65
CA LYS A 479 19.85 1.57 -12.93
C LYS A 479 21.27 0.98 -12.87
N ALA A 480 22.20 1.75 -12.30
CA ALA A 480 23.57 1.32 -12.03
C ALA A 480 23.67 0.02 -11.19
N SER A 481 22.86 -0.11 -10.13
CA SER A 481 22.83 -1.30 -9.27
C SER A 481 22.25 -2.51 -10.01
N LEU A 482 21.13 -2.33 -10.72
CA LEU A 482 20.54 -3.39 -11.56
C LEU A 482 21.54 -3.91 -12.60
N LYS A 483 22.32 -3.02 -13.23
CA LYS A 483 23.40 -3.41 -14.16
C LYS A 483 24.51 -4.19 -13.46
N TRP A 484 25.00 -3.70 -12.33
CA TRP A 484 26.09 -4.34 -11.58
C TRP A 484 25.73 -5.77 -11.17
N PHE A 485 24.51 -6.00 -10.68
CA PHE A 485 24.04 -7.33 -10.29
C PHE A 485 23.75 -8.23 -11.49
N ARG A 486 23.16 -7.72 -12.58
CA ARG A 486 22.94 -8.50 -13.82
C ARG A 486 24.25 -9.08 -14.37
N GLU A 487 25.33 -8.30 -14.37
CA GLU A 487 26.68 -8.75 -14.75
C GLU A 487 27.26 -9.84 -13.83
N ARG A 488 26.66 -10.12 -12.67
CA ARG A 488 27.19 -10.95 -11.57
C ARG A 488 26.23 -12.06 -11.12
N GLY A 489 25.31 -12.48 -12.00
CA GLY A 489 24.38 -13.58 -11.75
C GLY A 489 22.92 -13.16 -11.55
N GLY A 490 22.65 -11.85 -11.44
CA GLY A 490 21.30 -11.31 -11.44
C GLY A 490 20.77 -10.84 -10.09
N MET A 491 19.51 -10.40 -10.13
CA MET A 491 18.72 -9.90 -9.00
C MET A 491 17.88 -11.01 -8.36
N PHE A 492 17.43 -12.00 -9.14
CA PHE A 492 16.56 -13.09 -8.69
C PHE A 492 17.36 -14.40 -8.61
N THR A 493 18.23 -14.52 -7.60
CA THR A 493 19.11 -15.69 -7.39
C THR A 493 18.76 -16.51 -6.16
N HIS A 494 18.10 -15.91 -5.17
CA HIS A 494 17.82 -16.51 -3.87
C HIS A 494 16.40 -16.20 -3.38
N TYR A 495 15.92 -16.99 -2.43
CA TYR A 495 14.66 -16.75 -1.74
C TYR A 495 14.76 -17.03 -0.23
N LYS A 496 13.84 -16.42 0.53
CA LYS A 496 13.55 -16.75 1.94
C LYS A 496 12.06 -17.02 2.12
N GLN A 497 11.73 -18.16 2.72
CA GLN A 497 10.37 -18.64 2.96
C GLN A 497 10.17 -18.88 4.46
N SER A 498 9.03 -18.45 5.01
CA SER A 498 8.72 -18.62 6.43
C SER A 498 8.61 -20.11 6.81
N PRO A 499 9.15 -20.55 7.96
CA PRO A 499 8.85 -21.88 8.51
C PRO A 499 7.39 -22.01 9.01
N TYR A 500 6.66 -20.89 9.08
CA TYR A 500 5.25 -20.79 9.47
C TYR A 500 4.38 -20.22 8.34
N ASP A 501 4.78 -20.37 7.06
CA ASP A 501 4.02 -19.79 5.93
C ASP A 501 2.56 -20.29 5.82
N MET A 502 2.24 -21.48 6.34
CA MET A 502 0.86 -21.98 6.44
C MET A 502 0.14 -21.63 7.75
N ASP A 503 0.83 -21.07 8.77
CA ASP A 503 0.22 -20.65 10.03
C ASP A 503 0.44 -19.16 10.29
N MET A 504 -0.55 -18.38 9.87
CA MET A 504 -0.57 -16.93 9.97
C MET A 504 -0.59 -16.40 11.42
N ASN A 505 -0.78 -17.24 12.45
CA ASN A 505 -0.69 -16.80 13.85
C ASN A 505 0.74 -16.43 14.26
N HIS A 506 1.75 -17.02 13.60
CA HIS A 506 3.15 -16.82 13.94
C HIS A 506 3.77 -15.72 13.06
N PRO A 507 4.04 -14.51 13.61
CA PRO A 507 4.76 -13.48 12.86
C PRO A 507 6.21 -13.90 12.63
N VAL A 508 6.75 -13.50 11.48
CA VAL A 508 8.18 -13.67 11.15
C VAL A 508 8.89 -12.36 11.38
N PRO A 509 10.01 -12.34 12.13
CA PRO A 509 10.89 -11.18 12.21
C PRO A 509 11.31 -10.69 10.82
N THR A 510 10.94 -9.45 10.49
CA THR A 510 11.22 -8.77 9.23
C THR A 510 12.16 -7.60 9.47
N LYS A 511 13.04 -7.29 8.51
CA LYS A 511 13.88 -6.08 8.57
C LYS A 511 13.98 -5.39 7.22
N TRP A 512 13.42 -4.19 7.12
CA TRP A 512 13.70 -3.26 6.02
C TRP A 512 15.07 -2.62 6.26
N ASN A 513 15.99 -2.80 5.32
CA ASN A 513 17.26 -2.09 5.24
C ASN A 513 17.26 -1.16 4.02
N PHE A 514 17.72 0.07 4.20
CA PHE A 514 18.23 0.89 3.09
C PHE A 514 19.75 0.83 3.20
N ASP A 515 20.35 -0.11 2.48
CA ASP A 515 21.81 -0.24 2.39
C ASP A 515 22.32 0.68 1.27
N ILE A 516 23.61 0.99 1.30
CA ILE A 516 24.33 1.70 0.24
C ILE A 516 25.42 0.77 -0.28
N LEU A 517 25.56 0.68 -1.61
CA LEU A 517 26.61 -0.09 -2.26
C LEU A 517 27.82 0.83 -2.48
N ASP A 518 28.69 0.93 -1.48
CA ASP A 518 29.92 1.74 -1.52
C ASP A 518 30.85 1.36 -2.69
N ASP A 519 30.87 0.08 -3.08
CA ASP A 519 31.61 -0.45 -4.22
C ASP A 519 31.06 0.01 -5.59
N ILE A 520 29.80 0.48 -5.64
CA ILE A 520 29.23 1.11 -6.83
C ILE A 520 29.55 2.60 -6.76
N LYS A 521 30.43 3.07 -7.66
CA LYS A 521 30.83 4.48 -7.80
C LYS A 521 29.61 5.43 -7.68
N GLY A 522 29.55 6.14 -6.57
CA GLY A 522 28.45 7.07 -6.23
C GLY A 522 27.71 6.72 -4.95
N GLY A 523 27.91 5.53 -4.35
CA GLY A 523 27.22 5.14 -3.12
C GLY A 523 25.72 4.95 -3.37
N GLN A 524 25.38 4.13 -4.37
CA GLN A 524 23.99 3.96 -4.79
C GLN A 524 23.18 3.18 -3.74
N ALA A 525 22.06 3.77 -3.32
CA ALA A 525 21.15 3.17 -2.36
C ALA A 525 20.33 2.04 -2.99
N TRP A 526 20.04 1.00 -2.21
CA TRP A 526 19.14 -0.08 -2.58
C TRP A 526 18.29 -0.50 -1.38
N SER A 527 17.06 -0.93 -1.67
CA SER A 527 16.00 -1.13 -0.67
C SER A 527 15.71 -2.61 -0.52
N CYS A 528 16.06 -3.17 0.63
CA CYS A 528 16.05 -4.60 0.90
C CYS A 528 15.12 -4.95 2.06
N MET A 529 14.35 -6.03 1.92
CA MET A 529 13.54 -6.60 3.00
C MET A 529 14.03 -8.01 3.32
N ASP A 530 14.51 -8.20 4.54
CA ASP A 530 14.96 -9.49 5.04
C ASP A 530 13.91 -10.20 5.91
N LEU A 531 13.89 -11.54 5.86
CA LEU A 531 13.26 -12.39 6.87
C LEU A 531 14.36 -12.85 7.83
N VAL A 532 14.42 -12.22 9.00
CA VAL A 532 15.50 -12.38 9.98
C VAL A 532 15.40 -13.75 10.64
N GLY A 533 16.55 -14.42 10.79
CA GLY A 533 16.62 -15.80 11.31
C GLY A 533 16.20 -16.90 10.30
N VAL A 534 15.52 -16.54 9.22
CA VAL A 534 15.18 -17.47 8.13
C VAL A 534 16.40 -17.68 7.23
N ALA A 535 16.73 -18.93 6.90
CA ALA A 535 17.81 -19.26 5.97
C ALA A 535 17.40 -18.97 4.51
N HIS A 536 18.32 -18.45 3.70
CA HIS A 536 18.10 -18.28 2.26
C HIS A 536 18.46 -19.54 1.46
N LYS A 537 17.84 -19.72 0.30
CA LYS A 537 18.05 -20.84 -0.62
C LYS A 537 18.16 -20.35 -2.08
N PRO A 538 18.79 -21.12 -3.01
CA PRO A 538 18.75 -20.82 -4.44
C PRO A 538 17.33 -20.76 -4.97
N VAL A 539 17.02 -19.81 -5.86
CA VAL A 539 15.65 -19.62 -6.37
C VAL A 539 15.16 -20.83 -7.20
N GLU A 540 16.06 -21.63 -7.74
CA GLU A 540 15.79 -22.83 -8.54
C GLU A 540 15.07 -23.94 -7.74
N GLU A 541 15.19 -23.98 -6.41
CA GLU A 541 14.41 -24.89 -5.56
C GLU A 541 12.92 -24.49 -5.48
N LEU A 542 12.61 -23.19 -5.68
CA LEU A 542 11.25 -22.64 -5.62
C LEU A 542 10.61 -22.52 -7.02
N ILE A 543 11.40 -22.14 -8.02
CA ILE A 543 10.98 -21.94 -9.42
C ILE A 543 11.97 -22.70 -10.32
N PRO A 544 11.63 -23.93 -10.77
CA PRO A 544 12.52 -24.75 -11.58
C PRO A 544 12.98 -24.05 -12.86
N GLY A 545 14.30 -23.96 -13.05
CA GLY A 545 14.94 -23.22 -14.14
C GLY A 545 15.31 -21.76 -13.82
N GLY A 546 14.93 -21.28 -12.63
CA GLY A 546 15.24 -19.95 -12.11
C GLY A 546 14.36 -18.84 -12.71
N VAL A 547 14.55 -17.61 -12.21
CA VAL A 547 13.78 -16.43 -12.65
C VAL A 547 14.55 -15.57 -13.65
N GLU A 548 15.88 -15.45 -13.53
CA GLU A 548 16.70 -14.56 -14.37
C GLU A 548 16.51 -14.76 -15.88
N LYS A 549 16.58 -16.01 -16.38
CA LYS A 549 16.43 -16.29 -17.81
C LYS A 549 15.05 -15.93 -18.35
N LEU A 550 14.00 -16.04 -17.51
CA LEU A 550 12.67 -15.57 -17.84
C LEU A 550 12.63 -14.03 -17.84
N TRP A 551 13.21 -13.40 -16.83
CA TRP A 551 13.26 -11.95 -16.67
C TRP A 551 14.01 -11.27 -17.82
N GLU A 552 15.13 -11.83 -18.29
CA GLU A 552 15.84 -11.37 -19.48
C GLU A 552 15.02 -11.57 -20.77
N ALA A 553 14.41 -12.74 -20.96
CA ALA A 553 13.61 -13.05 -22.15
C ALA A 553 12.32 -12.20 -22.28
N LEU A 554 11.85 -11.62 -21.18
CA LEU A 554 10.73 -10.68 -21.14
C LEU A 554 11.17 -9.20 -21.26
N ASP A 555 12.47 -8.94 -21.42
CA ASP A 555 13.07 -7.59 -21.37
C ASP A 555 12.70 -6.86 -20.06
N GLY A 556 12.74 -7.59 -18.93
CA GLY A 556 12.50 -7.06 -17.59
C GLY A 556 13.58 -6.09 -17.10
N TYR A 557 14.79 -6.17 -17.67
CA TYR A 557 15.91 -5.28 -17.41
C TYR A 557 15.89 -3.97 -18.24
N TRP A 558 14.74 -3.60 -18.85
CA TRP A 558 14.58 -2.40 -19.69
C TRP A 558 15.23 -1.13 -19.10
N ILE A 559 15.14 -0.91 -17.78
CA ILE A 559 15.76 0.22 -17.04
C ILE A 559 17.25 0.40 -17.38
N ILE A 560 18.00 -0.69 -17.56
CA ILE A 560 19.44 -0.65 -17.89
C ILE A 560 19.70 -0.02 -19.27
N ASN A 561 18.77 -0.22 -20.21
CA ASN A 561 18.85 0.24 -21.59
C ASN A 561 18.14 1.59 -21.82
N ASP A 562 17.32 2.01 -20.86
CA ASP A 562 16.46 3.20 -20.94
C ASP A 562 17.31 4.48 -20.81
N PRO A 563 17.37 5.37 -21.82
CA PRO A 563 18.19 6.59 -21.72
C PRO A 563 17.61 7.61 -20.73
N ASP A 564 16.32 7.53 -20.43
CA ASP A 564 15.58 8.55 -19.65
C ASP A 564 15.50 8.23 -18.14
N GLU A 565 15.88 7.01 -17.72
CA GLU A 565 16.14 6.65 -16.31
C GLU A 565 17.65 6.86 -16.05
N GLU A 566 18.06 7.55 -14.98
CA GLU A 566 19.48 7.64 -14.56
C GLU A 566 19.90 6.50 -13.61
#